data_AF-A0A944GJP8-F1
#
_entry.id   AF-A0A944GJP8-F1
#
_cell.length_a   1.000
_cell.length_b   1.000
_cell.length_c   1.000
_cell.angle_alpha   90.00
_cell.angle_beta   90.00
_cell.angle_gamma   90.00
#
_symmetry.space_group_name_H-M   'P 1'
#
loop_
_entity.id
_entity.type
_entity.pdbx_description
1 polymer ?
#
loop_
_entity_poly.entity_id
_entity_poly.type
_entity_poly.pdbx_seq_one_letter_code
_entity_poly.pdbx_strand_id
1 'polypeptide(L)'
;MRMPINKKITFIVIAVALAIMAVVYFVFDPTTTRLFPKCAFYALTGFKCPGCGSQRAIHALLHADVLAAIRYNALLVFSLP
;
A
#
# COMPACT_ATOMS: atom_id res chain seq x y z
N MET A 1 1.97 -32.26 9.88
CA MET A 1 1.00 -32.58 8.80
C MET A 1 1.05 -31.44 7.77
N ARG A 2 1.73 -31.61 6.63
CA ARG A 2 1.79 -30.60 5.56
C ARG A 2 0.74 -30.96 4.51
N MET A 3 -0.36 -30.22 4.45
CA MET A 3 -1.33 -30.37 3.36
C MET A 3 -0.68 -29.93 2.04
N PRO A 4 -0.71 -30.76 0.98
CA PRO A 4 -0.24 -30.34 -0.34
C PRO A 4 -1.26 -29.35 -0.92
N ILE A 5 -1.04 -28.05 -0.66
CA ILE A 5 -1.89 -26.99 -1.20
C ILE A 5 -1.78 -26.98 -2.73
N ASN A 6 -2.92 -27.08 -3.41
CA ASN A 6 -3.00 -26.97 -4.87
C ASN A 6 -2.59 -25.57 -5.31
N LYS A 7 -1.64 -25.46 -6.25
CA LYS A 7 -1.15 -24.18 -6.78
C LYS A 7 -2.27 -23.27 -7.29
N LYS A 8 -3.36 -23.84 -7.84
CA LYS A 8 -4.54 -23.07 -8.26
C LYS A 8 -5.25 -22.40 -7.09
N ILE A 9 -5.41 -23.11 -5.98
CA ILE A 9 -6.03 -22.57 -4.76
C ILE A 9 -5.16 -21.46 -4.17
N THR A 10 -3.84 -21.65 -4.12
CA THR A 10 -2.91 -20.58 -3.67
C THR A 10 -3.07 -19.31 -4.50
N PHE A 11 -3.12 -19.44 -5.84
CA PHE A 11 -3.25 -18.29 -6.71
C PHE A 11 -4.56 -17.53 -6.50
N ILE A 12 -5.67 -18.25 -6.35
CA ILE A 12 -6.98 -17.66 -6.06
C ILE A 12 -6.93 -16.90 -4.72
N VAL A 13 -6.39 -17.52 -3.67
CA VAL A 13 -6.28 -16.88 -2.35
C VAL A 13 -5.46 -15.59 -2.42
N ILE A 14 -4.32 -15.61 -3.12
CA ILE A 14 -3.49 -14.41 -3.32
C ILE A 14 -4.25 -13.33 -4.07
N ALA A 15 -4.93 -13.68 -5.16
CA ALA A 15 -5.69 -12.71 -5.97
C ALA A 15 -6.82 -12.06 -5.15
N VAL A 16 -7.57 -12.86 -4.38
CA VAL A 16 -8.63 -12.36 -3.48
C VAL A 16 -8.04 -11.44 -2.41
N ALA A 17 -6.92 -11.82 -1.79
CA ALA A 17 -6.25 -10.99 -0.79
C ALA A 17 -5.78 -9.64 -1.37
N LEU A 18 -5.19 -9.65 -2.57
CA LEU A 18 -4.78 -8.44 -3.28
C LEU A 18 -5.97 -7.54 -3.63
N ALA A 19 -7.07 -8.13 -4.08
CA ALA A 19 -8.29 -7.38 -4.40
C ALA A 19 -8.89 -6.71 -3.14
N ILE A 20 -8.97 -7.44 -2.03
CA ILE A 20 -9.43 -6.88 -0.75
C ILE A 20 -8.52 -5.74 -0.31
N MET A 21 -7.20 -5.92 -0.40
CA MET A 21 -6.24 -4.87 -0.05
C MET A 21 -6.40 -3.63 -0.93
N ALA A 22 -6.56 -3.80 -2.24
CA ALA A 22 -6.81 -2.69 -3.16
C ALA A 22 -8.10 -1.93 -2.79
N VAL A 23 -9.19 -2.64 -2.48
CA VAL A 23 -10.46 -2.02 -2.04
C VAL A 23 -10.28 -1.27 -0.71
N VAL A 24 -9.56 -1.84 0.26
CA VAL A 24 -9.29 -1.17 1.54
C VAL A 24 -8.50 0.12 1.31
N TYR A 25 -7.45 0.09 0.48
CA TYR A 25 -6.67 1.28 0.14
C TYR A 25 -7.44 2.28 -0.72
N PHE A 26 -8.44 1.85 -1.48
CA PHE A 26 -9.31 2.74 -2.24
C PHE A 26 -10.32 3.44 -1.31
N VAL A 27 -10.96 2.70 -0.41
CA VAL A 27 -12.07 3.25 0.39
C VAL A 27 -11.58 4.02 1.62
N PHE A 28 -10.55 3.54 2.29
CA PHE A 28 -10.08 4.14 3.55
C PHE A 28 -8.87 5.04 3.29
N ASP A 29 -8.99 6.30 3.69
CA ASP A 29 -7.93 7.28 3.53
C ASP A 29 -6.83 7.09 4.62
N PRO A 30 -5.58 6.79 4.23
CA PRO A 30 -4.47 6.60 5.17
C PRO A 30 -3.98 7.88 5.86
N THR A 31 -4.48 9.05 5.47
CA THR A 31 -4.19 10.32 6.18
C THR A 31 -5.07 10.51 7.41
N THR A 32 -6.32 10.03 7.37
CA THR A 32 -7.34 10.28 8.41
C THR A 32 -7.66 9.06 9.24
N THR A 33 -7.55 7.86 8.67
CA THR A 33 -7.94 6.62 9.34
C THR A 33 -6.76 6.00 10.11
N ARG A 34 -7.04 5.48 11.31
CA ARG A 34 -6.05 4.75 12.14
C ARG A 34 -5.87 3.28 11.71
N LEU A 35 -6.56 2.86 10.65
CA LEU A 35 -6.52 1.49 10.15
C LEU A 35 -5.13 1.13 9.59
N PHE A 36 -4.40 2.12 9.08
CA PHE A 36 -3.12 1.91 8.43
C PHE A 36 -1.97 1.98 9.44
N PRO A 37 -1.03 1.02 9.40
CA PRO A 37 0.11 1.02 10.30
C PRO A 37 1.00 2.24 10.01
N LYS A 38 1.48 2.88 11.08
CA LYS A 38 2.48 3.93 11.00
C LYS A 38 3.84 3.34 10.61
N CYS A 39 4.65 4.12 9.90
CA CYS A 39 6.00 3.72 9.54
C CYS A 39 6.87 3.54 10.80
N ALA A 40 7.29 2.31 11.08
CA ALA A 40 8.12 1.99 12.24
C ALA A 40 9.45 2.77 12.22
N PHE A 41 10.08 2.92 11.05
CA PHE A 41 11.33 3.69 10.92
C PHE A 41 11.16 5.14 11.36
N TYR A 42 10.12 5.82 10.87
CA TYR A 42 9.83 7.20 11.27
C TYR A 42 9.44 7.27 12.76
N ALA A 43 8.66 6.31 13.26
CA ALA A 43 8.27 6.27 14.67
C ALA A 43 9.47 6.09 15.63
N LEU A 44 10.47 5.31 15.21
CA LEU A 44 11.66 5.03 16.02
C LEU A 44 12.74 6.10 15.89
N THR A 45 12.92 6.67 14.70
CA THR A 45 14.07 7.54 14.40
C THR A 45 13.70 9.02 14.23
N GLY A 46 12.43 9.32 13.95
CA GLY A 46 11.98 10.67 13.55
C GLY A 46 12.37 11.06 12.12
N PHE A 47 13.18 10.27 11.42
CA PHE A 47 13.63 10.58 10.06
C PHE A 47 12.70 10.00 9.00
N LYS A 48 12.48 10.77 7.91
CA LYS A 48 11.74 10.30 6.74
C LYS A 48 12.68 9.51 5.82
N CYS A 49 12.36 8.24 5.55
CA CYS A 49 13.05 7.43 4.55
C CYS A 49 12.43 7.62 3.14
N PRO A 50 13.08 7.13 2.06
CA PRO A 50 12.56 7.25 0.70
C PRO A 50 11.18 6.63 0.49
N GLY A 51 10.80 5.65 1.32
CA GLY A 51 9.48 5.01 1.28
C GLY A 51 8.40 5.73 2.10
N CYS A 52 8.73 6.80 2.85
CA CYS A 52 7.73 7.51 3.63
C CYS A 52 6.64 8.10 2.72
N GLY A 53 5.37 7.92 3.09
CA GLY A 53 4.24 8.42 2.32
C GLY A 53 3.76 7.51 1.18
N SER A 54 4.38 6.34 0.96
CA SER A 54 3.97 5.37 -0.07
C SER A 54 2.50 4.98 0.03
N GLN A 55 1.99 4.68 1.22
CA GLN A 55 0.57 4.34 1.44
C GLN A 55 -0.39 5.44 0.95
N ARG A 56 -0.05 6.71 1.23
CA ARG A 56 -0.84 7.87 0.78
C ARG A 56 -0.72 8.10 -0.72
N ALA A 57 0.48 7.88 -1.27
CA ALA A 57 0.70 7.95 -2.71
C ALA A 57 -0.12 6.88 -3.46
N ILE A 58 -0.14 5.64 -2.96
CA ILE A 58 -0.96 4.55 -3.52
C ILE A 58 -2.45 4.90 -3.46
N HIS A 59 -2.95 5.38 -2.32
CA HIS A 59 -4.34 5.85 -2.20
C HIS A 59 -4.66 6.95 -3.22
N ALA A 60 -3.78 7.94 -3.38
CA ALA A 60 -3.97 9.01 -4.35
C ALA A 60 -3.94 8.50 -5.80
N LEU A 61 -3.01 7.60 -6.15
CA LEU A 61 -2.95 6.96 -7.47
C LEU A 61 -4.21 6.15 -7.78
N LEU A 62 -4.76 5.44 -6.78
CA LEU A 62 -6.01 4.70 -6.91
C LEU A 62 -7.21 5.62 -7.23
N HIS A 63 -7.14 6.90 -6.87
CA HIS A 63 -8.13 7.93 -7.21
C HIS A 63 -7.74 8.78 -8.42
N ALA A 64 -6.71 8.38 -9.17
CA ALA A 64 -6.14 9.14 -10.28
C ALA A 64 -5.62 10.55 -9.93
N ASP A 65 -5.34 10.82 -8.66
CA ASP A 65 -4.71 12.07 -8.21
C ASP A 65 -3.18 11.93 -8.22
N VAL A 66 -2.61 12.05 -9.42
CA VAL A 66 -1.16 11.92 -9.64
C VAL A 66 -0.39 13.03 -8.93
N LEU A 67 -0.94 14.24 -8.85
CA LEU A 67 -0.26 15.37 -8.23
C LEU A 67 -0.13 15.15 -6.72
N ALA A 68 -1.21 14.72 -6.05
CA ALA A 68 -1.14 14.34 -4.64
C ALA A 68 -0.20 13.15 -4.43
N ALA A 69 -0.23 12.16 -5.33
CA ALA A 69 0.68 11.01 -5.25
C ALA A 69 2.16 11.42 -5.27
N ILE A 70 2.56 12.30 -6.19
CA ILE A 70 3.92 12.84 -6.27
C ILE A 70 4.28 13.62 -5.00
N ARG A 71 3.36 14.44 -4.48
CA ARG A 71 3.57 15.19 -3.24
C ARG A 71 3.75 14.26 -2.03
N TYR A 72 3.08 13.11 -2.01
CA TYR A 72 3.23 12.13 -0.94
C TYR A 72 4.49 11.29 -1.06
N ASN A 73 4.82 10.82 -2.26
CA ASN A 73 6.04 10.08 -2.54
C ASN A 73 6.38 10.09 -4.05
N ALA A 74 7.17 11.06 -4.48
CA ALA A 74 7.62 11.17 -5.87
C ALA A 74 8.42 9.95 -6.34
N LEU A 75 9.29 9.40 -5.48
CA LEU A 75 10.15 8.26 -5.81
C LEU A 75 9.31 7.02 -6.16
N LEU A 76 8.23 6.77 -5.42
CA LEU A 76 7.29 5.70 -5.73
C LEU A 76 6.67 5.92 -7.12
N VAL A 77 6.12 7.11 -7.38
CA VAL A 77 5.42 7.40 -8.65
C VAL A 77 6.35 7.24 -9.85
N PHE A 78 7.57 7.76 -9.77
CA PHE A 78 8.56 7.64 -10.85
C PHE A 78 9.19 6.25 -10.97
N SER A 79 9.01 5.36 -9.99
CA SER A 79 9.46 3.97 -10.06
C SER A 79 8.45 3.04 -10.75
N LEU A 80 7.23 3.53 -11.02
CA LEU A 80 6.23 2.76 -11.74
C LEU A 80 6.63 2.67 -13.23
N PRO A 81 6.46 1.48 -13.86
CA PRO A 81 6.78 1.25 -15.27
C PRO A 81 5.82 1.95 -16.23
#